data_AF-A0A6I4URZ8-F1
#
_entry.id   AF-A0A6I4URZ8-F1
#
_cell.length_a   1.000
_cell.length_b   1.000
_cell.length_c   1.000
_cell.angle_alpha   90.00
_cell.angle_beta   90.00
_cell.angle_gamma   90.00
#
_symmetry.space_group_name_H-M   'P 1'
#
loop_
_entity.id
_entity.type
_entity.pdbx_description
1 polymer ?
#
loop_
_entity_poly.entity_id
_entity_poly.type
_entity_poly.pdbx_seq_one_letter_code
_entity_poly.pdbx_strand_id
1 'polypeptide(L)'
;MIGKIIGAIAGAKVAQHSRNVGGTGGALLGAAAVPLIRRMSLPAMLVLGAGGYAYKKWSDRREAEQAKRKSFETPPKAASAGA
;
A
#
# COMPACT_ATOMS: atom_id res chain seq x y z
N MET A 1 -23.76 -11.97 13.96
CA MET A 1 -22.52 -12.39 14.65
C MET A 1 -21.38 -12.77 13.72
N ILE A 2 -21.65 -13.30 12.52
CA ILE A 2 -20.65 -13.70 11.50
C ILE A 2 -19.62 -12.61 11.17
N GLY A 3 -20.03 -11.34 11.11
CA GLY A 3 -19.10 -10.24 10.84
C GLY A 3 -17.97 -10.06 11.88
N LYS A 4 -18.17 -10.50 13.13
CA LYS A 4 -17.12 -10.48 14.16
C LYS A 4 -16.06 -11.56 13.91
N ILE A 5 -16.47 -12.71 13.39
CA ILE A 5 -15.58 -13.84 13.10
C ILE A 5 -14.73 -13.51 11.87
N ILE A 6 -15.36 -13.02 10.79
CA ILE A 6 -14.64 -12.61 9.58
C ILE A 6 -13.67 -11.46 9.89
N GLY A 7 -14.11 -10.48 10.69
CA GLY A 7 -13.27 -9.37 11.13
C GLY A 7 -12.08 -9.82 12.00
N ALA A 8 -12.27 -10.82 12.88
CA ALA A 8 -11.20 -11.38 13.69
C ALA A 8 -10.16 -12.14 12.84
N ILE A 9 -10.61 -12.91 11.84
CA ILE A 9 -9.71 -13.64 10.93
C ILE A 9 -8.91 -12.66 10.05
N ALA A 10 -9.56 -11.66 9.47
CA ALA A 10 -8.90 -10.62 8.70
C ALA A 10 -7.92 -9.81 9.58
N GLY A 11 -8.33 -9.45 10.81
CA GLY A 11 -7.50 -8.74 11.77
C GLY A 11 -6.27 -9.53 12.22
N ALA A 12 -6.40 -10.83 12.48
CA ALA A 12 -5.28 -11.70 12.84
C ALA A 12 -4.27 -11.83 11.70
N LYS A 13 -4.74 -11.96 10.46
CA LYS A 13 -3.88 -12.04 9.27
C LYS A 13 -3.14 -10.72 9.00
N VAL A 14 -3.81 -9.59 9.20
CA VAL A 14 -3.17 -8.26 9.11
C VAL A 14 -2.15 -8.08 10.24
N ALA A 15 -2.45 -8.49 11.47
CA ALA A 15 -1.52 -8.39 12.60
C ALA A 15 -0.24 -9.21 12.39
N GLN A 16 -0.37 -10.42 11.82
CA GLN A 16 0.79 -11.26 11.47
C GLN A 16 1.66 -10.66 10.37
N HIS A 17 1.08 -9.92 9.42
CA HIS A 17 1.81 -9.27 8.33
C HIS A 17 2.30 -7.86 8.68
N SER A 18 1.64 -7.18 9.63
CA SER A 18 1.91 -5.79 10.01
C SER A 18 3.26 -5.60 10.70
N ARG A 19 3.88 -6.65 11.24
CA ARG A 19 5.24 -6.55 11.83
C ARG A 19 6.28 -6.10 10.80
N ASN A 20 6.00 -6.20 9.49
CA ASN A 20 6.94 -5.87 8.42
C ASN A 20 6.39 -4.89 7.35
N VAL A 21 5.13 -4.43 7.44
CA VAL A 21 4.44 -3.76 6.31
C VAL A 21 4.20 -2.25 6.48
N GLY A 22 4.48 -1.67 7.64
CA GLY A 22 4.40 -0.23 7.78
C GLY A 22 4.61 0.20 9.22
N GLY A 23 5.59 1.08 9.45
CA GLY A 23 5.88 1.62 10.77
C GLY A 23 4.70 2.37 11.40
N THR A 24 4.95 3.05 12.51
CA THR A 24 3.96 3.78 13.33
C THR A 24 2.97 4.62 12.52
N GLY A 25 3.39 5.25 11.43
CA GLY A 25 2.49 6.00 10.53
C GLY A 25 1.45 5.14 9.81
N GLY A 26 1.83 3.97 9.30
CA GLY A 26 0.91 3.04 8.64
C GLY A 26 -0.07 2.38 9.61
N ALA A 27 0.39 2.09 10.83
CA ALA A 27 -0.46 1.57 11.89
C ALA A 27 -1.50 2.59 12.37
N LEU A 28 -1.10 3.86 12.57
CA LEU A 28 -2.02 4.93 12.96
C LEU A 28 -3.04 5.23 11.85
N LEU A 29 -2.59 5.31 10.60
CA LEU A 29 -3.47 5.52 9.45
C LEU A 29 -4.46 4.35 9.31
N GLY A 30 -4.00 3.10 9.44
CA GLY A 30 -4.84 1.92 9.41
C GLY A 30 -5.87 1.89 10.54
N ALA A 31 -5.45 2.23 11.76
CA ALA A 31 -6.34 2.30 12.92
C ALA A 31 -7.43 3.38 12.78
N ALA A 32 -7.08 4.54 12.21
CA ALA A 32 -8.04 5.62 11.93
C ALA A 32 -8.94 5.32 10.72
N ALA A 33 -8.47 4.55 9.74
CA ALA A 33 -9.23 4.17 8.56
C ALA A 33 -10.40 3.22 8.89
N VAL A 34 -10.22 2.29 9.85
CA VAL A 34 -11.24 1.30 10.23
C VAL A 34 -12.58 1.92 10.68
N PRO A 35 -12.64 2.87 11.62
CA PRO A 35 -13.91 3.49 12.01
C PRO A 35 -14.54 4.35 10.90
N LEU A 36 -13.71 4.93 10.02
CA LEU A 36 -14.19 5.68 8.85
C LEU A 36 -14.88 4.76 7.85
N ILE A 37 -14.21 3.67 7.47
CA ILE A 37 -14.73 2.68 6.51
C ILE A 37 -15.99 2.01 7.06
N ARG A 38 -16.06 1.77 8.37
CA ARG A 38 -17.24 1.18 9.03
C ARG A 38 -18.49 2.05 8.97
N ARG A 39 -18.35 3.35 8.65
CA ARG A 39 -19.45 4.29 8.42
C ARG A 39 -19.76 4.52 6.93
N MET A 40 -18.96 3.95 6.02
CA MET A 40 -19.18 4.09 4.58
C MET A 40 -20.26 3.10 4.11
N SER A 41 -21.21 3.60 3.32
CA SER A 41 -22.22 2.75 2.69
C SER A 41 -21.61 1.92 1.53
N LEU A 42 -22.26 0.82 1.13
CA LEU A 42 -21.81 -0.04 0.02
C LEU A 42 -21.37 0.73 -1.25
N PRO A 43 -22.11 1.78 -1.71
CA PRO A 43 -21.68 2.62 -2.82
C PRO A 43 -20.29 3.25 -2.63
N ALA A 44 -20.01 3.73 -1.42
CA ALA A 44 -18.75 4.40 -1.13
C ALA A 44 -17.57 3.40 -1.09
N MET A 45 -17.80 2.14 -0.69
CA MET A 45 -16.81 1.07 -0.85
C MET A 45 -16.53 0.75 -2.32
N LEU A 46 -17.55 0.75 -3.19
CA LEU A 46 -17.36 0.55 -4.63
C LEU A 46 -16.53 1.68 -5.24
N VAL A 47 -16.84 2.93 -4.90
CA VAL A 47 -16.09 4.10 -5.37
C VAL A 47 -14.65 4.06 -4.87
N LEU A 48 -14.41 3.76 -3.59
CA LEU A 48 -13.05 3.63 -3.08
C LEU A 48 -12.29 2.46 -3.70
N GLY A 49 -12.93 1.33 -3.93
CA GLY A 49 -12.33 0.18 -4.60
C GLY A 49 -11.94 0.50 -6.04
N ALA A 50 -12.88 1.06 -6.81
CA ALA A 50 -12.65 1.44 -8.20
C ALA A 50 -11.64 2.58 -8.34
N GLY A 51 -11.78 3.63 -7.53
CA GLY A 51 -10.88 4.77 -7.49
C GLY A 51 -9.47 4.38 -7.03
N GLY A 52 -9.37 3.53 -6.01
CA GLY A 52 -8.10 2.97 -5.55
C GLY A 52 -7.41 2.11 -6.61
N TYR A 53 -8.17 1.29 -7.36
CA TYR A 53 -7.62 0.50 -8.46
C TYR A 53 -7.11 1.38 -9.62
N ALA A 54 -7.90 2.39 -10.00
CA ALA A 54 -7.49 3.35 -11.04
C ALA A 54 -6.24 4.14 -10.62
N TYR A 55 -6.20 4.59 -9.36
CA TYR A 55 -5.04 5.27 -8.79
C TYR A 55 -3.81 4.37 -8.75
N LYS A 56 -3.93 3.12 -8.32
CA LYS A 56 -2.83 2.14 -8.31
C LYS A 56 -2.26 1.95 -9.71
N LYS A 57 -3.11 1.78 -10.73
CA LYS A 57 -2.67 1.60 -12.12
C LYS A 57 -1.93 2.84 -12.67
N TRP A 58 -2.29 4.03 -12.20
CA TRP A 58 -1.60 5.27 -12.55
C TRP A 58 -0.28 5.45 -11.80
N SER A 59 -0.25 5.18 -10.50
CA SER A 59 0.97 5.20 -9.67
C SER A 59 2.02 4.25 -10.22
N ASP A 60 1.63 3.00 -10.51
CA ASP A 60 2.54 1.95 -10.98
C ASP A 60 3.24 2.33 -12.30
N ARG A 61 2.53 3.03 -13.20
CA ARG A 61 3.13 3.59 -14.43
C ARG A 61 4.18 4.65 -14.12
N ARG A 62 3.89 5.56 -13.17
CA ARG A 62 4.84 6.60 -12.75
C ARG A 62 6.03 6.03 -11.99
N GLU A 63 5.81 5.00 -11.17
CA GLU A 63 6.87 4.30 -10.44
C GLU A 63 7.76 3.51 -11.41
N ALA A 64 7.20 2.87 -12.43
CA ALA A 64 7.96 2.22 -13.49
C ALA A 64 8.80 3.21 -14.31
N GLU A 65 8.27 4.40 -14.60
CA GLU A 65 9.03 5.48 -15.24
C GLU A 65 10.13 6.05 -14.34
N GLN A 66 9.85 6.25 -13.05
CA GLN A 66 10.85 6.66 -12.08
C GLN A 66 11.92 5.60 -11.84
N ALA A 67 11.55 4.32 -11.83
CA ALA A 67 12.49 3.21 -11.74
C ALA A 67 13.41 3.18 -12.98
N LYS A 68 12.86 3.36 -14.19
CA LYS A 68 13.65 3.50 -15.42
C LYS A 68 14.59 4.71 -15.38
N ARG A 69 14.14 5.86 -14.87
CA ARG A 69 14.99 7.05 -14.71
C ARG A 69 16.11 6.81 -13.71
N LYS A 70 15.81 6.22 -12.54
CA LYS A 70 16.81 5.87 -11.52
C LYS A 70 17.85 4.86 -12.03
N SER A 71 17.47 3.91 -12.89
CA SER A 71 18.42 3.00 -13.55
C SER A 71 19.32 3.69 -14.57
N PHE A 72 18.86 4.79 -15.17
CA PHE A 72 19.67 5.62 -16.08
C PHE A 72 20.55 6.63 -15.31
N GLU A 73 20.13 7.01 -14.10
CA GLU A 73 20.78 8.01 -13.24
C GLU A 73 21.75 7.39 -12.21
N THR A 74 21.90 6.06 -12.15
CA THR A 74 23.11 5.45 -11.59
C THR A 74 24.23 5.53 -12.63
N PRO A 75 25.14 6.52 -12.57
CA PRO A 75 26.40 6.43 -13.31
C PRO A 75 27.11 5.14 -12.88
N PRO A 76 27.84 4.48 -13.80
CA PRO A 76 28.61 3.27 -13.49
C PRO A 76 29.77 3.62 -12.54
N LYS A 77 29.50 3.74 -11.23
CA LYS A 77 30.53 3.83 -10.18
C LYS A 77 31.16 2.46 -9.88
N ALA A 78 31.36 1.67 -10.93
CA ALA A 78 32.11 0.43 -10.91
C ALA A 78 33.04 0.29 -12.12
N ALA A 79 33.07 1.26 -13.04
CA ALA A 79 33.93 1.23 -14.23
C ALA A 79 35.21 2.08 -14.11
N SER A 80 35.47 2.72 -12.95
CA SER A 80 36.65 3.57 -12.76
C SER A 80 37.51 3.24 -11.54
N ALA A 81 37.42 2.01 -11.00
CA ALA A 81 38.40 1.51 -10.04
C ALA A 81 39.34 0.51 -10.73
N GLY A 82 40.05 1.01 -11.73
CA GLY A 82 41.25 0.39 -12.29
C GLY A 82 42.31 1.46 -12.46
N ALA A 83 43.24 1.52 -11.50
CA ALA A 83 44.59 2.07 -11.62
C ALA A 83 45.36 1.66 -10.36
#